data_AF-A0A259KBI8-F1
#
_entry.id   AF-A0A259KBI8-F1
#
_cell.length_a   1.000
_cell.length_b   1.000
_cell.length_c   1.000
_cell.angle_alpha   90.00
_cell.angle_beta   90.00
_cell.angle_gamma   90.00
#
_symmetry.space_group_name_H-M   'P 1'
#
loop_
_entity.id
_entity.type
_entity.pdbx_description
1 polymer ?
#
loop_
_entity_poly.entity_id
_entity_poly.type
_entity_poly.pdbx_seq_one_letter_code
_entity_poly.pdbx_strand_id
1 'polypeptide(L)'
;LLIVLENAALMLFGSDFRSVSVPYQVQGFRLGDIFIGAPYLYAFAAALFLSAALWLFLDRSWTGRAIRAVAQDPMAATLTGVDTRLTYGVAFGLGVALTAFGGAVILPYITVSPTIGGQFVVVMFTVVVLGGLGSVAGALAGGLVVGIVQSVSTLFFPIQLQNLCLFVIFIAVLALRPQGLIKGA
;
A
#
# COMPACT_ATOMS: atom_id res chain seq x y z
N LEU A 1 17.71 -7.99 -3.78
CA LEU A 1 16.63 -8.99 -3.59
C LEU A 1 15.50 -8.78 -4.60
N LEU A 2 14.96 -7.56 -4.76
CA LEU A 2 13.98 -7.22 -5.81
C LEU A 2 14.44 -7.66 -7.22
N ILE A 3 15.63 -7.23 -7.66
CA ILE A 3 16.18 -7.59 -8.98
C ILE A 3 16.31 -9.12 -9.15
N VAL A 4 16.68 -9.85 -8.10
CA VAL A 4 16.80 -11.32 -8.14
C VAL A 4 15.43 -11.97 -8.27
N LEU A 5 14.43 -11.48 -7.53
CA LEU A 5 13.05 -11.95 -7.64
C LEU A 5 12.42 -11.61 -9.00
N GLU A 6 12.67 -10.42 -9.54
CA GLU A 6 12.20 -10.04 -10.88
C GLU A 6 12.79 -10.93 -11.97
N ASN A 7 14.10 -11.19 -11.93
CA ASN A 7 14.75 -12.10 -12.87
C ASN A 7 14.26 -13.56 -12.72
N ALA A 8 14.02 -14.02 -11.48
CA ALA A 8 13.43 -15.33 -11.24
C ALA A 8 11.98 -15.41 -11.77
N ALA A 9 11.18 -14.35 -11.58
CA ALA A 9 9.83 -14.26 -12.13
C ALA A 9 9.84 -14.24 -13.66
N LEU A 10 10.77 -13.53 -14.28
CA LEU A 10 11.00 -13.54 -15.73
C LEU A 10 11.33 -14.94 -16.24
N MET A 11 12.17 -15.70 -15.52
CA MET A 11 12.54 -17.07 -15.87
C MET A 11 11.36 -18.06 -15.74
N LEU A 12 10.48 -17.89 -14.75
CA LEU A 12 9.36 -18.80 -14.48
C LEU A 12 8.10 -18.49 -15.30
N PHE A 13 7.77 -17.20 -15.48
CA PHE A 13 6.51 -16.76 -16.07
C PHE A 13 6.65 -16.18 -17.49
N GLY A 14 7.87 -15.94 -17.96
CA GLY A 14 8.16 -15.27 -19.23
C GLY A 14 7.99 -13.74 -19.15
N SER A 15 8.29 -13.05 -20.25
CA SER A 15 8.13 -11.58 -20.37
C SER A 15 6.72 -11.14 -20.78
N ASP A 16 5.78 -12.08 -20.94
CA ASP A 16 4.47 -11.79 -21.48
C ASP A 16 3.57 -11.06 -20.48
N PHE A 17 2.94 -10.00 -20.98
CA PHE A 17 1.91 -9.25 -20.29
C PHE A 17 0.67 -10.13 -20.10
N ARG A 18 0.47 -10.65 -18.88
CA ARG A 18 -0.72 -11.43 -18.53
C ARG A 18 -1.70 -10.55 -17.78
N SER A 19 -2.86 -10.31 -18.39
CA SER A 19 -4.02 -9.71 -17.74
C SER A 19 -5.00 -10.83 -17.35
N VAL A 20 -5.43 -10.83 -16.10
CA VAL A 20 -6.45 -11.78 -15.62
C VAL A 20 -7.81 -11.17 -15.93
N SER A 21 -8.47 -11.70 -16.97
CA SER A 21 -9.85 -11.32 -17.31
C SER A 21 -10.82 -12.02 -16.36
N VAL A 22 -11.31 -11.31 -15.34
CA VAL A 22 -12.37 -11.81 -14.45
C VAL A 22 -13.76 -11.37 -14.97
N PRO A 23 -14.80 -12.24 -14.90
CA PRO A 23 -16.14 -11.93 -15.40
C PRO A 23 -16.80 -10.68 -14.80
N TYR A 24 -16.31 -10.21 -13.65
CA TYR A 24 -16.80 -9.02 -12.97
C TYR A 24 -16.22 -7.69 -13.51
N GLN A 25 -15.25 -7.73 -14.44
CA GLN A 25 -14.67 -6.52 -15.07
C GLN A 25 -15.72 -5.64 -15.76
N VAL A 26 -16.81 -6.25 -16.27
CA VAL A 26 -17.83 -5.56 -17.08
C VAL A 26 -19.04 -5.15 -16.23
N GLN A 27 -19.14 -5.62 -14.99
CA GLN A 27 -20.19 -5.17 -14.07
C GLN A 27 -19.77 -3.82 -13.48
N GLY A 28 -20.53 -2.77 -13.80
CA GLY A 28 -20.32 -1.42 -13.28
C GLY A 28 -21.66 -0.81 -12.96
N PHE A 29 -21.75 -0.13 -11.82
CA PHE A 29 -22.92 0.64 -11.48
C PHE A 29 -22.79 2.00 -12.18
N ARG A 30 -23.71 2.28 -13.11
CA ARG A 30 -23.86 3.64 -13.68
C ARG A 30 -24.61 4.49 -12.67
N LEU A 31 -23.91 5.45 -12.06
CA LEU A 31 -24.52 6.51 -11.27
C LEU A 31 -24.47 7.79 -12.12
N GLY A 32 -25.45 7.97 -13.01
CA GLY A 32 -25.46 9.07 -13.99
C GLY A 32 -24.36 8.94 -15.06
N ASP A 33 -23.57 9.99 -15.27
CA ASP A 33 -22.44 10.05 -16.24
C ASP A 33 -21.14 9.40 -15.75
N ILE A 34 -21.12 8.89 -14.51
CA ILE A 34 -19.92 8.29 -13.91
C ILE A 34 -20.08 6.76 -13.94
N PHE A 35 -19.24 6.10 -14.74
CA PHE A 35 -19.13 4.64 -14.76
C PHE A 35 -18.17 4.19 -13.65
N ILE A 36 -18.71 3.69 -12.55
CA ILE A 36 -17.90 3.05 -11.50
C ILE A 36 -17.87 1.56 -11.81
N GLY A 37 -16.74 1.09 -12.31
CA GLY A 37 -16.49 -0.35 -12.41
C GLY A 37 -16.62 -0.96 -11.02
N ALA A 38 -17.52 -1.92 -10.86
CA ALA A 38 -17.72 -2.62 -9.59
C ALA A 38 -16.44 -3.31 -9.06
N PRO A 39 -15.45 -3.65 -9.92
CA PRO A 39 -14.13 -3.95 -9.46
C PRO A 39 -13.58 -2.85 -8.48
N TYR A 40 -13.62 -1.55 -8.79
CA TYR A 40 -12.98 -0.53 -7.93
C TYR A 40 -13.63 -0.46 -6.55
N LEU A 41 -14.93 -0.76 -6.50
CA LEU A 41 -15.71 -0.84 -5.27
C LEU A 41 -15.24 -2.00 -4.38
N TYR A 42 -14.99 -3.18 -4.95
CA TYR A 42 -14.44 -4.32 -4.20
C TYR A 42 -13.01 -4.05 -3.72
N ALA A 43 -12.17 -3.42 -4.54
CA ALA A 43 -10.83 -3.05 -4.14
C ALA A 43 -10.85 -2.06 -2.97
N PHE A 44 -11.73 -1.05 -3.03
CA PHE A 44 -11.93 -0.10 -1.95
C PHE A 44 -12.45 -0.77 -0.67
N ALA A 45 -13.47 -1.62 -0.78
CA ALA A 45 -14.03 -2.36 0.36
C ALA A 45 -12.99 -3.29 1.00
N ALA A 46 -12.20 -4.00 0.18
CA ALA A 46 -11.13 -4.88 0.65
C ALA A 46 -10.01 -4.09 1.35
N ALA A 47 -9.61 -2.94 0.81
CA ALA A 47 -8.63 -2.06 1.44
C ALA A 47 -9.11 -1.55 2.80
N LEU A 48 -10.38 -1.14 2.89
CA LEU A 48 -10.99 -0.62 4.12
C LEU A 48 -11.16 -1.74 5.17
N PHE A 49 -11.52 -2.95 4.73
CA PHE A 49 -11.58 -4.14 5.58
C PHE A 49 -10.21 -4.54 6.13
N LEU A 50 -9.19 -4.65 5.28
CA LEU A 50 -7.81 -4.97 5.70
C LEU A 50 -7.24 -3.93 6.65
N SER A 51 -7.49 -2.67 6.35
CA SER A 51 -7.11 -1.53 7.16
C SER A 51 -7.69 -1.64 8.58
N ALA A 52 -9.00 -1.86 8.69
CA ALA A 52 -9.69 -2.03 9.96
C ALA A 52 -9.23 -3.29 10.69
N ALA A 53 -9.03 -4.40 9.97
CA ALA A 53 -8.54 -5.65 10.51
C ALA A 53 -7.11 -5.50 11.08
N LEU A 54 -6.21 -4.83 10.37
CA LEU A 54 -4.86 -4.55 10.83
C LEU A 54 -4.86 -3.64 12.05
N TRP A 55 -5.67 -2.58 12.02
CA TRP A 55 -5.80 -1.67 13.16
C TRP A 55 -6.29 -2.41 14.40
N LEU A 56 -7.36 -3.20 14.28
CA LEU A 56 -7.90 -4.02 15.36
C LEU A 56 -6.88 -5.06 15.85
N PHE A 57 -6.16 -5.71 14.95
CA PHE A 57 -5.10 -6.65 15.31
C PHE A 57 -4.01 -5.97 16.11
N LEU A 58 -3.55 -4.80 15.68
CA LEU A 58 -2.50 -4.06 16.38
C LEU A 58 -2.96 -3.53 17.73
N ASP A 59 -4.25 -3.21 17.87
CA ASP A 59 -4.79 -2.58 19.09
C ASP A 59 -5.22 -3.60 20.15
N ARG A 60 -5.90 -4.67 19.74
CA ARG A 60 -6.44 -5.67 20.66
C ARG A 60 -5.48 -6.82 20.95
N SER A 61 -4.60 -7.21 20.01
CA SER A 61 -3.76 -8.39 20.20
C SER A 61 -2.54 -8.12 21.09
N TRP A 62 -2.09 -9.15 21.81
CA TRP A 62 -0.84 -9.09 22.60
C TRP A 62 0.38 -8.86 21.68
N THR A 63 0.40 -9.54 20.54
CA THR A 63 1.41 -9.36 19.49
C THR A 63 1.44 -7.94 18.95
N GLY A 64 0.30 -7.30 18.77
CA GLY A 64 0.19 -5.91 18.33
C GLY A 64 0.80 -4.91 19.31
N ARG A 65 0.52 -5.11 20.61
CA ARG A 65 1.13 -4.31 21.69
C ARG A 65 2.64 -4.51 21.76
N ALA A 66 3.12 -5.75 21.61
CA ALA A 66 4.55 -6.04 21.53
C ALA A 66 5.23 -5.32 20.34
N ILE A 67 4.61 -5.33 19.15
CA ILE A 67 5.14 -4.63 17.98
C ILE A 67 5.23 -3.12 18.24
N ARG A 68 4.20 -2.50 18.83
CA ARG A 68 4.23 -1.05 19.16
C ARG A 68 5.29 -0.73 20.22
N ALA A 69 5.47 -1.59 21.22
CA ALA A 69 6.49 -1.42 22.25
C ALA A 69 7.91 -1.49 21.67
N VAL A 70 8.17 -2.48 20.80
CA VAL A 70 9.45 -2.61 20.10
C VAL A 70 9.71 -1.44 19.14
N ALA A 71 8.66 -0.87 18.54
CA ALA A 71 8.78 0.30 17.67
C ALA A 71 9.14 1.60 18.41
N GLN A 72 8.77 1.72 19.70
CA GLN A 72 9.14 2.86 20.53
C GLN A 72 10.57 2.73 21.07
N ASP A 73 10.88 1.60 21.72
CA ASP A 73 12.22 1.30 22.20
C ASP A 73 12.46 -0.22 22.26
N PRO A 74 13.25 -0.78 21.32
CA PRO A 74 13.52 -2.21 21.28
C PRO A 74 14.33 -2.70 22.48
N MET A 75 15.15 -1.83 23.08
CA MET A 75 15.95 -2.17 24.25
C MET A 75 15.06 -2.25 25.50
N ALA A 76 14.17 -1.28 25.71
CA ALA A 76 13.19 -1.32 26.79
C ALA A 76 12.19 -2.48 26.64
N ALA A 77 11.76 -2.80 25.42
CA ALA A 77 10.88 -3.93 25.16
C ALA A 77 11.55 -5.27 25.53
N THR A 78 12.84 -5.42 25.26
CA THR A 78 13.58 -6.66 25.62
C THR A 78 13.70 -6.80 27.14
N LEU A 79 13.86 -5.70 27.88
CA LEU A 79 13.91 -5.71 29.36
C LEU A 79 12.57 -6.09 30.01
N THR A 80 11.45 -5.89 29.32
CA THR A 80 10.12 -6.31 29.80
C THR A 80 9.76 -7.75 29.41
N GLY A 81 10.70 -8.50 28.83
CA GLY A 81 10.52 -9.91 28.46
C GLY A 81 9.89 -10.10 27.07
N VAL A 82 9.83 -9.07 26.24
CA VAL A 82 9.35 -9.19 24.85
C VAL A 82 10.47 -9.74 23.98
N ASP A 83 10.18 -10.84 23.28
CA ASP A 83 11.10 -11.45 22.34
C ASP A 83 11.16 -10.61 21.05
N THR A 84 12.12 -9.68 20.97
CA THR A 84 12.27 -8.73 19.85
C THR A 84 12.45 -9.45 18.52
N ARG A 85 13.22 -10.55 18.47
CA ARG A 85 13.43 -11.34 17.23
C ARG A 85 12.12 -11.88 16.67
N LEU A 86 11.30 -12.50 17.51
CA LEU A 86 10.03 -13.07 17.08
C LEU A 86 9.04 -11.97 16.68
N THR A 87 9.03 -10.86 17.42
CA THR A 87 8.20 -9.69 17.13
C THR A 87 8.54 -9.06 15.77
N TYR A 88 9.83 -8.92 15.44
CA TYR A 88 10.27 -8.47 14.11
C TYR A 88 9.85 -9.44 13.00
N GLY A 89 10.00 -10.75 13.23
CA GLY A 89 9.58 -11.78 12.26
C GLY A 89 8.08 -11.73 11.97
N VAL A 90 7.25 -11.60 13.01
CA VAL A 90 5.79 -11.47 12.88
C VAL A 90 5.40 -10.16 12.17
N ALA A 91 6.02 -9.04 12.53
CA ALA A 91 5.76 -7.75 11.88
C ALA A 91 6.12 -7.79 10.38
N PHE A 92 7.26 -8.39 10.04
CA PHE A 92 7.68 -8.57 8.65
C PHE A 92 6.72 -9.49 7.89
N GLY A 93 6.35 -10.64 8.48
CA GLY A 93 5.39 -11.57 7.88
C GLY A 93 4.03 -10.93 7.62
N LEU A 94 3.52 -10.13 8.55
CA LEU A 94 2.29 -9.35 8.38
C LEU A 94 2.39 -8.34 7.23
N GLY A 95 3.50 -7.60 7.15
CA GLY A 95 3.74 -6.65 6.06
C GLY A 95 3.76 -7.32 4.70
N VAL A 96 4.45 -8.47 4.58
CA VAL A 96 4.50 -9.26 3.34
C VAL A 96 3.11 -9.80 2.98
N ALA A 97 2.35 -10.34 3.94
CA ALA A 97 1.00 -10.86 3.70
C ALA A 97 0.03 -9.77 3.21
N LEU A 98 0.07 -8.59 3.83
CA LEU A 98 -0.74 -7.44 3.43
C LEU A 98 -0.36 -6.94 2.04
N THR A 99 0.93 -6.90 1.73
CA THR A 99 1.44 -6.48 0.41
C THR A 99 1.02 -7.48 -0.68
N ALA A 100 1.12 -8.77 -0.40
CA ALA A 100 0.68 -9.83 -1.31
C ALA A 100 -0.84 -9.76 -1.57
N PHE A 101 -1.63 -9.53 -0.52
CA PHE A 101 -3.07 -9.34 -0.65
C PHE A 101 -3.39 -8.08 -1.48
N GLY A 102 -2.74 -6.95 -1.21
CA GLY A 102 -2.91 -5.72 -1.99
C GLY A 102 -2.58 -5.91 -3.47
N GLY A 103 -1.49 -6.63 -3.76
CA GLY A 103 -1.13 -7.02 -5.12
C GLY A 103 -2.19 -7.88 -5.79
N ALA A 104 -2.72 -8.89 -5.08
CA ALA A 104 -3.79 -9.76 -5.59
C ALA A 104 -5.08 -8.99 -5.92
N VAL A 105 -5.42 -7.99 -5.11
CA VAL A 105 -6.57 -7.11 -5.34
C VAL A 105 -6.41 -6.24 -6.58
N ILE A 106 -5.18 -5.92 -7.00
CA ILE A 106 -4.90 -5.06 -8.16
C ILE A 106 -4.85 -5.84 -9.49
N LEU A 107 -4.65 -7.16 -9.46
CA LEU A 107 -4.60 -8.04 -10.64
C LEU A 107 -5.75 -7.86 -11.66
N PRO A 108 -7.02 -7.63 -11.25
CA PRO A 108 -8.12 -7.47 -12.18
C PRO A 108 -8.13 -6.17 -13.00
N TYR A 109 -7.31 -5.18 -12.66
CA TYR A 109 -7.40 -3.81 -13.20
C TYR A 109 -6.15 -3.40 -13.95
N ILE A 110 -5.03 -4.08 -13.67
CA ILE A 110 -3.72 -3.73 -14.20
C ILE A 110 -3.10 -4.98 -14.81
N THR A 111 -2.53 -4.80 -16.00
CA THR A 111 -1.75 -5.83 -16.66
C THR A 111 -0.45 -6.04 -15.90
N VAL A 112 -0.18 -7.28 -15.49
CA VAL A 112 1.02 -7.60 -14.73
C VAL A 112 2.20 -7.77 -15.68
N SER A 113 3.27 -7.02 -15.43
CA SER A 113 4.59 -7.26 -16.00
C SER A 113 5.60 -7.54 -14.89
N PRO A 114 6.66 -8.32 -15.15
CA PRO A 114 7.66 -8.64 -14.13
C PRO A 114 8.39 -7.43 -13.54
N THR A 115 8.41 -6.29 -14.26
CA THR A 115 9.08 -5.05 -13.84
C THR A 115 8.17 -4.04 -13.14
N ILE A 116 6.87 -4.35 -12.99
CA ILE A 116 5.89 -3.42 -12.42
C ILE A 116 6.16 -3.13 -10.94
N GLY A 117 6.82 -4.06 -10.24
CA GLY A 117 7.14 -3.95 -8.81
C GLY A 117 7.94 -2.69 -8.48
N GLY A 118 8.92 -2.33 -9.31
CA GLY A 118 9.75 -1.13 -9.10
C GLY A 118 8.93 0.16 -9.02
N GLN A 119 7.93 0.34 -9.89
CA GLN A 119 7.07 1.52 -9.86
C GLN A 119 6.20 1.56 -8.59
N PHE A 120 5.65 0.41 -8.18
CA PHE A 120 4.84 0.31 -6.97
C PHE A 120 5.65 0.60 -5.70
N VAL A 121 6.90 0.16 -5.62
CA VAL A 121 7.76 0.44 -4.45
C VAL A 121 7.89 1.95 -4.24
N VAL A 122 8.07 2.72 -5.31
CA VAL A 122 8.22 4.17 -5.21
C VAL A 122 6.91 4.83 -4.76
N VAL A 123 5.77 4.42 -5.32
CA VAL A 123 4.46 4.93 -4.91
C VAL A 123 4.15 4.56 -3.45
N MET A 124 4.43 3.33 -3.04
CA MET A 124 4.24 2.86 -1.66
C MET A 124 5.13 3.64 -0.69
N PHE A 125 6.39 3.90 -1.06
CA PHE A 125 7.28 4.74 -0.26
C PHE A 125 6.71 6.14 -0.08
N THR A 126 6.23 6.76 -1.17
CA THR A 126 5.57 8.07 -1.10
C THR A 126 4.36 8.03 -0.16
N VAL A 127 3.49 7.03 -0.26
CA VAL A 127 2.31 6.89 0.60
C VAL A 127 2.69 6.80 2.09
N VAL A 128 3.67 5.97 2.43
CA VAL A 128 4.09 5.76 3.83
C VAL A 128 4.74 7.02 4.40
N VAL A 129 5.59 7.68 3.64
CA VAL A 129 6.25 8.92 4.09
C VAL A 129 5.24 10.06 4.21
N LEU A 130 4.31 10.18 3.26
CA LEU A 130 3.24 11.16 3.29
C LEU A 130 2.30 10.93 4.50
N GLY A 131 1.99 9.67 4.79
CA GLY A 131 1.14 9.26 5.91
C GLY A 131 1.79 9.42 7.28
N GLY A 132 3.11 9.29 7.37
CA GLY A 132 3.90 9.33 8.61
C GLY A 132 4.41 7.95 9.02
N LEU A 133 5.73 7.85 9.22
CA LEU A 133 6.41 6.61 9.63
C LEU A 133 5.92 6.19 11.03
N GLY A 134 5.23 5.05 11.11
CA GLY A 134 4.78 4.46 12.38
C GLY A 134 3.28 4.59 12.68
N SER A 135 2.51 5.32 11.86
CA SER A 135 1.05 5.43 12.03
C SER A 135 0.29 4.69 10.94
N VAL A 136 -0.48 3.67 11.33
CA VAL A 136 -1.38 2.93 10.42
C VAL A 136 -2.46 3.85 9.87
N ALA A 137 -3.06 4.69 10.73
CA ALA A 137 -4.06 5.67 10.32
C ALA A 137 -3.48 6.71 9.36
N GLY A 138 -2.23 7.12 9.59
CA GLY A 138 -1.47 8.00 8.70
C GLY A 138 -1.25 7.39 7.32
N ALA A 139 -0.78 6.15 7.26
CA ALA A 139 -0.56 5.43 6.00
C ALA A 139 -1.85 5.28 5.17
N LEU A 140 -2.99 5.06 5.82
CA LEU A 140 -4.30 4.98 5.14
C LEU A 140 -4.75 6.32 4.57
N ALA A 141 -4.63 7.40 5.36
CA ALA A 141 -4.93 8.75 4.89
C ALA A 141 -4.00 9.14 3.73
N GLY A 142 -2.70 8.84 3.83
CA GLY A 142 -1.72 9.04 2.77
C GLY A 142 -2.08 8.28 1.49
N GLY A 143 -2.49 7.01 1.63
CA GLY A 143 -2.91 6.17 0.50
C GLY A 143 -4.17 6.71 -0.20
N LEU A 144 -5.15 7.16 0.57
CA LEU A 144 -6.36 7.81 0.05
C LEU A 144 -6.03 9.10 -0.71
N VAL A 145 -5.21 9.97 -0.12
CA VAL A 145 -4.81 11.23 -0.76
C VAL A 145 -4.07 10.95 -2.06
N VAL A 146 -3.08 10.05 -2.05
CA VAL A 146 -2.33 9.67 -3.25
C VAL A 146 -3.24 9.07 -4.31
N GLY A 147 -4.17 8.19 -3.94
CA GLY A 147 -5.13 7.59 -4.86
C GLY A 147 -6.07 8.62 -5.50
N ILE A 148 -6.58 9.58 -4.73
CA ILE A 148 -7.43 10.68 -5.23
C ILE A 148 -6.62 11.55 -6.19
N VAL A 149 -5.41 11.93 -5.79
CA VAL A 149 -4.50 12.73 -6.62
C VAL A 149 -4.20 12.04 -7.94
N GLN A 150 -3.89 10.75 -7.91
CA GLN A 150 -3.64 9.96 -9.11
C GLN A 150 -4.87 9.91 -10.01
N SER A 151 -6.06 9.69 -9.43
CA SER A 151 -7.33 9.61 -10.18
C SER A 151 -7.70 10.95 -10.82
N VAL A 152 -7.52 12.06 -10.10
CA VAL A 152 -7.78 13.41 -10.64
C VAL A 152 -6.73 13.80 -11.68
N SER A 153 -5.46 13.45 -11.45
CA SER A 153 -4.38 13.73 -12.40
C SER A 153 -4.65 13.08 -13.76
N THR A 154 -5.25 11.89 -13.81
CA THR A 154 -5.62 11.24 -15.08
C THR A 154 -6.74 11.92 -15.86
N LEU A 155 -7.54 12.80 -15.25
CA LEU A 155 -8.52 13.61 -15.99
C LEU A 155 -7.87 14.77 -16.75
N PHE A 156 -6.76 15.30 -16.25
CA PHE A 156 -6.11 16.50 -16.80
C PHE A 156 -4.83 16.19 -17.59
N PHE A 157 -4.14 15.09 -17.26
CA PHE A 157 -2.84 14.75 -17.81
C PHE A 157 -2.80 13.31 -18.39
N PRO A 158 -1.94 13.06 -19.39
CA PRO A 158 -1.61 11.70 -19.84
C PRO A 158 -1.13 10.83 -18.68
N ILE A 159 -1.48 9.54 -18.70
CA ILE A 159 -1.08 8.54 -17.69
C ILE A 159 0.44 8.52 -17.45
N GLN A 160 1.27 8.82 -18.44
CA GLN A 160 2.73 8.86 -18.26
C GLN A 160 3.19 9.97 -17.29
N LEU A 161 2.42 11.07 -17.16
CA LEU A 161 2.74 12.19 -16.27
C LEU A 161 2.14 12.01 -14.86
N GLN A 162 1.34 10.97 -14.63
CA GLN A 162 0.69 10.71 -13.34
C GLN A 162 1.73 10.54 -12.21
N ASN A 163 2.81 9.81 -12.46
CA ASN A 163 3.90 9.65 -11.50
C ASN A 163 4.60 10.99 -11.19
N LEU A 164 4.75 11.85 -12.20
CA LEU A 164 5.38 13.15 -12.05
C LEU A 164 4.52 14.06 -11.15
N CYS A 165 3.21 14.12 -11.37
CA CYS A 165 2.28 14.83 -10.49
C CYS A 165 2.36 14.33 -9.04
N LEU A 166 2.42 13.00 -8.85
CA LEU A 166 2.57 12.39 -7.53
C LEU A 166 3.87 12.83 -6.85
N PHE A 167 5.00 12.86 -7.56
CA PHE A 167 6.27 13.33 -6.99
C PHE A 167 6.26 14.81 -6.65
N VAL A 168 5.65 15.65 -7.49
CA VAL A 168 5.53 17.09 -7.20
C VAL A 168 4.72 17.31 -5.93
N ILE A 169 3.61 16.60 -5.77
CA ILE A 169 2.77 16.69 -4.57
C ILE A 169 3.50 16.13 -3.35
N PHE A 170 4.21 15.02 -3.50
CA PHE A 170 5.05 14.47 -2.45
C PHE A 170 6.10 15.48 -1.95
N ILE A 171 6.83 16.11 -2.87
CA ILE A 171 7.82 17.14 -2.55
C ILE A 171 7.15 18.36 -1.89
N ALA A 172 6.01 18.81 -2.43
CA ALA A 172 5.27 19.94 -1.89
C ALA A 172 4.79 19.67 -0.45
N VAL A 173 4.27 18.48 -0.17
CA VAL A 173 3.80 18.12 1.16
C VAL A 173 4.97 17.97 2.14
N LEU A 174 6.09 17.36 1.73
CA LEU A 174 7.29 17.32 2.57
C LEU A 174 7.84 18.71 2.89
N ALA A 175 7.81 19.63 1.92
CA ALA A 175 8.23 21.01 2.12
C ALA A 175 7.33 21.77 3.12
N LEU A 176 6.01 21.52 3.09
CA LEU A 176 5.04 22.18 3.96
C LEU A 176 4.89 21.50 5.33
N ARG A 177 5.08 20.18 5.42
CA ARG A 177 4.95 19.37 6.64
C ARG A 177 5.92 18.17 6.62
N PRO A 178 7.17 18.36 7.07
CA PRO A 178 8.19 17.31 7.04
C PRO A 178 7.92 16.11 7.96
N GLN A 179 6.87 16.17 8.80
CA GLN A 179 6.46 15.08 9.70
C GLN A 179 5.31 14.21 9.14
N GLY A 180 4.83 14.46 7.91
CA GLY A 180 3.68 13.77 7.32
C GLY A 180 2.32 14.40 7.68
N LEU A 181 1.22 13.83 7.16
CA LEU A 181 -0.15 14.35 7.34
C LEU A 181 -0.63 14.29 8.79
N ILE A 182 -0.22 13.26 9.55
CA ILE A 182 -0.65 13.03 10.93
C ILE A 182 0.61 12.92 11.80
N LYS A 183 0.75 13.78 12.81
CA LYS A 183 1.84 13.67 13.80
C LYS A 183 1.74 12.30 14.47
N GLY A 184 2.76 11.46 14.30
CA GLY A 184 2.98 10.32 15.18
C GLY A 184 3.19 10.86 16.59
N ALA A 185 2.31 10.46 17.52
CA ALA A 185 2.46 10.72 18.94
C ALA A 185 3.51 9.76 19.52
#